data_AF-A0A7S1Y362-F1
#
_entry.id   AF-A0A7S1Y362-F1
#
_cell.length_a   1.000
_cell.length_b   1.000
_cell.length_c   1.000
_cell.angle_alpha   90.00
_cell.angle_beta   90.00
_cell.angle_gamma   90.00
#
_symmetry.space_group_name_H-M   'P 1'
#
loop_
_entity.id
_entity.type
_entity.pdbx_description
1 polymer ?
#
loop_
_entity_poly.entity_id
_entity_poly.type
_entity_poly.pdbx_seq_one_letter_code
_entity_poly.pdbx_strand_id
1 'polypeptide(L)'
;FTVPFTAAALEYSGFLELDNGDPGNCNDGNVDAWLLSDPPMTFCQSECTIGWTTPGEYVEYDFESVVSMTVQVTARVASFSSKVFRMELVGEEGADSGDINTPGQGWSAFEARTWVVDVSSGMHTLRVWFTDGSMNLCSVSVNEV
;
A
#
# COMPACT_ATOMS: atom_id res chain seq x y z
N PHE A 1 5.62 12.48 -1.23
CA PHE A 1 4.48 13.13 -0.53
C PHE A 1 4.97 13.91 0.69
N THR A 2 4.10 14.67 1.37
CA THR A 2 4.39 15.30 2.67
C THR A 2 3.27 14.94 3.64
N VAL A 3 3.56 14.65 4.91
CA VAL A 3 2.53 14.35 5.92
C VAL A 3 1.64 15.59 6.17
N PRO A 4 0.30 15.45 6.25
CA PRO A 4 -0.49 14.26 5.94
C PRO A 4 -0.74 14.09 4.43
N PHE A 5 -0.82 12.84 3.97
CA PHE A 5 -1.16 12.54 2.58
C PHE A 5 -1.99 11.27 2.43
N THR A 6 -2.66 11.17 1.28
CA THR A 6 -3.17 9.90 0.74
C THR A 6 -2.65 9.78 -0.69
N ALA A 7 -2.13 8.60 -1.03
CA ALA A 7 -1.63 8.26 -2.36
C ALA A 7 -2.44 7.07 -2.91
N ALA A 8 -2.89 7.16 -4.15
CA ALA A 8 -3.42 6.00 -4.86
C ALA A 8 -2.34 4.93 -5.01
N ALA A 9 -2.75 3.67 -5.15
CA ALA A 9 -1.82 2.54 -5.18
C ALA A 9 -0.76 2.63 -6.29
N LEU A 10 -1.10 3.25 -7.44
CA LEU A 10 -0.19 3.41 -8.58
C LEU A 10 0.66 4.69 -8.52
N GLU A 11 0.61 5.45 -7.44
CA GLU A 11 1.50 6.61 -7.23
C GLU A 11 2.77 6.21 -6.45
N TYR A 12 3.17 4.94 -6.53
CA TYR A 12 4.40 4.45 -5.92
C TYR A 12 5.64 5.09 -6.56
N SER A 13 6.73 5.21 -5.80
CA SER A 13 8.04 5.69 -6.27
C SER A 13 9.04 4.56 -6.53
N GLY A 14 8.78 3.37 -5.99
CA GLY A 14 9.58 2.17 -6.18
C GLY A 14 8.72 0.91 -6.08
N PHE A 15 9.19 -0.20 -6.65
CA PHE A 15 8.47 -1.46 -6.65
C PHE A 15 9.41 -2.64 -6.92
N LEU A 16 8.91 -3.84 -6.62
CA LEU A 16 9.42 -5.10 -7.12
C LEU A 16 8.23 -5.90 -7.65
N GLU A 17 8.23 -6.15 -8.95
CA GLU A 17 7.30 -7.02 -9.67
C GLU A 17 8.05 -8.31 -10.03
N LEU A 18 7.51 -9.47 -9.66
CA LEU A 18 8.21 -10.75 -9.80
C LEU A 18 7.69 -11.57 -10.96
N ASP A 19 6.50 -11.25 -11.48
CA ASP A 19 5.97 -11.91 -12.64
C ASP A 19 6.19 -11.10 -13.93
N ASN A 20 6.06 -11.76 -15.08
CA ASN A 20 6.32 -11.17 -16.40
C ASN A 20 5.01 -10.75 -17.11
N GLY A 21 3.89 -10.79 -16.39
CA GLY A 21 2.59 -10.33 -16.85
C GLY A 21 2.38 -8.85 -16.51
N ASP A 22 1.42 -8.23 -17.18
CA ASP A 22 0.65 -7.11 -16.63
C ASP A 22 -0.82 -7.49 -16.82
N PRO A 23 -1.34 -8.51 -16.11
CA PRO A 23 -2.76 -8.82 -16.09
C PRO A 23 -3.55 -7.62 -15.57
N GLY A 24 -4.01 -6.78 -16.50
CA GLY A 24 -4.60 -5.52 -16.11
C GLY A 24 -5.18 -4.72 -17.26
N ASN A 25 -6.01 -3.74 -16.92
CA ASN A 25 -6.52 -2.74 -17.87
C ASN A 25 -6.17 -1.31 -17.42
N CYS A 26 -5.33 -1.18 -16.40
CA CYS A 26 -4.86 0.11 -15.90
C CYS A 26 -3.49 0.52 -16.44
N ASN A 27 -2.84 -0.35 -17.25
CA ASN A 27 -1.65 -0.08 -18.06
C ASN A 27 -0.60 0.81 -17.36
N ASP A 28 -0.15 0.36 -16.19
CA ASP A 28 1.00 0.99 -15.52
C ASP A 28 2.33 0.48 -16.10
N GLY A 29 2.31 -0.67 -16.79
CA GLY A 29 3.46 -1.22 -17.52
C GLY A 29 4.58 -1.73 -16.62
N ASN A 30 4.33 -1.84 -15.31
CA ASN A 30 5.32 -2.09 -14.27
C ASN A 30 4.79 -2.99 -13.15
N VAL A 31 3.60 -2.69 -12.61
CA VAL A 31 2.94 -3.44 -11.53
C VAL A 31 1.53 -3.79 -11.99
N ASP A 32 1.09 -5.01 -11.68
CA ASP A 32 -0.22 -5.52 -12.06
C ASP A 32 -1.38 -4.68 -11.52
N ALA A 33 -2.18 -4.13 -12.42
CA ALA A 33 -3.21 -3.16 -12.05
C ALA A 33 -4.55 -3.36 -12.75
N TRP A 34 -5.64 -3.30 -11.98
CA TRP A 34 -7.00 -3.49 -12.47
C TRP A 34 -7.93 -2.33 -12.17
N LEU A 35 -8.85 -2.12 -13.12
CA LEU A 35 -9.87 -1.08 -13.07
C LEU A 35 -11.09 -1.52 -12.25
N LEU A 36 -11.35 -0.85 -11.14
CA LEU A 36 -12.60 -1.00 -10.41
C LEU A 36 -13.76 -0.39 -11.22
N SER A 37 -14.85 -1.14 -11.37
CA SER A 37 -16.02 -0.68 -12.14
C SER A 37 -16.84 0.42 -11.43
N ASP A 38 -16.74 0.48 -10.09
CA ASP A 38 -17.37 1.50 -9.24
C ASP A 38 -16.44 1.79 -8.04
N PRO A 39 -15.33 2.51 -8.27
CA PRO A 39 -14.31 2.72 -7.26
C PRO A 39 -14.83 3.66 -6.17
N PRO A 40 -14.62 3.34 -4.89
CA PRO A 40 -14.86 4.31 -3.83
C PRO A 40 -13.76 5.40 -3.88
N MET A 41 -13.91 6.40 -4.77
CA MET A 41 -12.85 7.38 -5.09
C MET A 41 -12.33 8.15 -3.87
N THR A 42 -13.16 8.40 -2.86
CA THR A 42 -12.72 9.03 -1.60
C THR A 42 -11.85 8.09 -0.74
N PHE A 43 -12.00 6.78 -0.92
CA PHE A 43 -11.25 5.74 -0.22
C PHE A 43 -10.00 5.34 -0.99
N CYS A 44 -10.14 4.98 -2.27
CA CYS A 44 -9.06 4.48 -3.11
C CYS A 44 -8.29 5.55 -3.88
N GLN A 45 -8.79 6.80 -3.97
CA GLN A 45 -8.19 7.91 -4.72
C GLN A 45 -7.99 7.68 -6.23
N SER A 46 -8.28 6.48 -6.73
CA SER A 46 -8.11 6.08 -8.12
C SER A 46 -9.13 5.02 -8.49
N GLU A 47 -9.42 4.94 -9.80
CA GLU A 47 -10.18 3.86 -10.39
C GLU A 47 -9.33 2.59 -10.57
N CYS A 48 -8.01 2.74 -10.50
CA CYS A 48 -7.03 1.68 -10.66
C CYS A 48 -6.46 1.24 -9.32
N THR A 49 -6.35 -0.07 -9.14
CA THR A 49 -5.80 -0.69 -7.94
C THR A 49 -4.76 -1.73 -8.32
N ILE A 50 -3.72 -1.87 -7.51
CA ILE A 50 -2.79 -2.99 -7.62
C ILE A 50 -3.56 -4.27 -7.30
N GLY A 51 -3.34 -5.32 -8.09
CA GLY A 51 -3.87 -6.66 -7.89
C GLY A 51 -2.86 -7.71 -8.34
N TRP A 52 -3.28 -8.97 -8.43
CA TRP A 52 -2.44 -10.12 -8.87
C TRP A 52 -1.11 -10.33 -8.15
N THR A 53 -0.85 -9.60 -7.08
CA THR A 53 0.38 -9.64 -6.30
C THR A 53 0.91 -11.05 -6.03
N THR A 54 2.23 -11.23 -6.18
CA THR A 54 2.97 -12.45 -5.85
C THR A 54 3.61 -12.33 -4.47
N PRO A 55 3.74 -13.45 -3.70
CA PRO A 55 4.51 -13.45 -2.47
C PRO A 55 5.91 -12.84 -2.63
N GLY A 56 6.19 -11.80 -1.84
CA GLY A 56 7.50 -11.13 -1.81
C GLY A 56 7.63 -9.90 -2.70
N GLU A 57 6.61 -9.54 -3.47
CA GLU A 57 6.53 -8.25 -4.15
C GLU A 57 6.28 -7.11 -3.17
N TYR A 58 6.58 -5.89 -3.62
CA TYR A 58 6.31 -4.69 -2.85
C TYR A 58 6.12 -3.45 -3.73
N VAL A 59 5.52 -2.42 -3.13
CA VAL A 59 5.54 -1.04 -3.63
C VAL A 59 5.98 -0.07 -2.54
N GLU A 60 6.60 1.02 -2.96
CA GLU A 60 7.21 2.03 -2.10
C GLU A 60 6.62 3.41 -2.35
N TYR A 61 6.49 4.21 -1.29
CA TYR A 61 6.01 5.58 -1.35
C TYR A 61 6.95 6.47 -0.55
N ASP A 62 7.66 7.36 -1.23
CA ASP A 62 8.50 8.35 -0.58
C ASP A 62 7.66 9.48 0.01
N PHE A 63 7.94 9.84 1.26
CA PHE A 63 7.30 10.96 1.92
C PHE A 63 8.25 11.74 2.82
N GLU A 64 7.90 13.00 3.08
CA GLU A 64 8.60 13.88 3.99
C GLU A 64 7.75 14.12 5.25
N SER A 65 8.37 14.01 6.42
CA SER A 65 7.84 14.57 7.66
C SER A 65 8.60 15.85 8.02
N VAL A 66 7.89 16.98 8.12
CA VAL A 66 8.52 18.29 8.38
C VAL A 66 9.05 18.38 9.83
N VAL A 67 8.43 17.65 10.76
CA VAL A 67 8.83 17.57 12.16
C VAL A 67 8.78 16.12 12.63
N SER A 68 9.53 15.77 13.67
CA SER A 68 9.39 14.45 14.29
C SER A 68 8.02 14.32 14.96
N MET A 69 7.30 13.23 14.69
CA MET A 69 5.92 13.02 15.14
C MET A 69 5.56 11.53 15.15
N THR A 70 4.46 11.20 15.81
CA THR A 70 3.81 9.88 15.66
C THR A 70 2.79 9.97 14.53
N VAL A 71 2.82 9.02 13.61
CA VAL A 71 1.90 8.93 12.48
C VAL A 71 1.13 7.62 12.48
N GLN A 72 -0.10 7.66 11.93
CA GLN A 72 -0.86 6.48 11.54
C GLN A 72 -0.69 6.25 10.03
N VAL A 73 0.03 5.20 9.69
CA VAL A 73 0.08 4.64 8.33
C VAL A 73 -1.16 3.78 8.11
N THR A 74 -1.79 3.90 6.95
CA THR A 74 -2.97 3.12 6.57
C THR A 74 -2.82 2.57 5.17
N ALA A 75 -2.95 1.25 5.01
CA ALA A 75 -3.10 0.60 3.71
C ALA A 75 -4.58 0.20 3.51
N ARG A 76 -5.11 0.43 2.32
CA ARG A 76 -6.49 0.06 1.95
C ARG A 76 -6.45 -1.14 1.02
N VAL A 77 -6.79 -2.29 1.58
CA VAL A 77 -6.49 -3.60 0.99
C VAL A 77 -7.73 -4.47 0.86
N ALA A 78 -7.74 -5.35 -0.13
CA ALA A 78 -8.79 -6.35 -0.37
C ALA A 78 -8.17 -7.70 -0.73
N SER A 79 -8.93 -8.78 -0.59
CA SER A 79 -8.49 -10.15 -0.91
C SER A 79 -9.68 -11.09 -0.84
N PHE A 80 -9.71 -12.15 -1.65
CA PHE A 80 -10.79 -13.14 -1.60
C PHE A 80 -10.81 -13.99 -0.32
N SER A 81 -9.65 -14.27 0.25
CA SER A 81 -9.48 -14.90 1.57
C SER A 81 -8.39 -14.15 2.31
N SER A 82 -8.34 -14.24 3.65
CA SER A 82 -7.30 -13.57 4.45
C SER A 82 -5.90 -13.88 3.90
N LYS A 83 -5.08 -12.84 3.78
CA LYS A 83 -3.69 -12.85 3.34
C LYS A 83 -2.88 -12.02 4.32
N VAL A 84 -1.61 -12.37 4.46
CA VAL A 84 -0.65 -11.61 5.26
C VAL A 84 0.06 -10.59 4.36
N PHE A 85 0.23 -9.39 4.90
CA PHE A 85 1.06 -8.34 4.34
C PHE A 85 1.73 -7.57 5.49
N ARG A 86 2.71 -6.73 5.19
CA ARG A 86 3.37 -5.87 6.19
C ARG A 86 3.69 -4.50 5.61
N MET A 87 3.86 -3.52 6.49
CA MET A 87 4.34 -2.18 6.16
C MET A 87 5.64 -1.91 6.92
N GLU A 88 6.60 -1.26 6.27
CA GLU A 88 7.86 -0.86 6.92
C GLU A 88 8.30 0.54 6.46
N LEU A 89 9.09 1.21 7.29
CA LEU A 89 9.90 2.34 6.87
C LEU A 89 11.31 1.83 6.52
N VAL A 90 11.68 1.92 5.25
CA VAL A 90 12.88 1.26 4.72
C VAL A 90 14.14 1.85 5.36
N GLY A 91 14.96 0.99 5.96
CA GLY A 91 16.23 1.37 6.58
C GLY A 91 16.11 1.95 7.99
N GLU A 92 14.91 1.96 8.57
CA GLU A 92 14.65 2.45 9.93
C GLU A 92 14.50 1.27 10.91
N GLU A 93 15.40 1.19 11.89
CA GLU A 93 15.43 0.08 12.85
C GLU A 93 14.15 0.02 13.68
N GLY A 94 13.47 -1.13 13.65
CA GLY A 94 12.24 -1.36 14.42
C GLY A 94 10.98 -0.71 13.84
N ALA A 95 11.05 -0.06 12.68
CA ALA A 95 9.91 0.54 12.01
C ALA A 95 9.25 -0.43 11.01
N ASP A 96 8.69 -1.53 11.52
CA ASP A 96 7.90 -2.52 10.77
C ASP A 96 6.59 -2.82 11.54
N SER A 97 5.49 -3.02 10.82
CA SER A 97 4.17 -3.27 11.40
C SER A 97 3.96 -4.66 11.99
N GLY A 98 4.87 -5.59 11.70
CA GLY A 98 4.62 -7.02 11.77
C GLY A 98 3.57 -7.47 10.75
N ASP A 99 3.14 -8.73 10.88
CA ASP A 99 2.12 -9.32 10.03
C ASP A 99 0.74 -8.69 10.26
N ILE A 100 0.13 -8.22 9.18
CA ILE A 100 -1.24 -7.72 9.16
C ILE A 100 -2.08 -8.59 8.22
N ASN A 101 -3.29 -8.93 8.66
CA ASN A 101 -4.24 -9.66 7.83
C ASN A 101 -5.12 -8.72 6.99
N THR A 102 -5.25 -9.02 5.69
CA THR A 102 -6.29 -8.47 4.82
C THR A 102 -7.70 -8.93 5.25
N PRO A 103 -8.79 -8.28 4.82
CA PRO A 103 -10.14 -8.62 5.27
C PRO A 103 -10.69 -9.98 4.81
N GLY A 104 -10.20 -10.50 3.68
CA GLY A 104 -10.68 -11.78 3.15
C GLY A 104 -12.17 -11.82 2.76
N GLN A 105 -12.75 -10.69 2.33
CA GLN A 105 -14.18 -10.55 2.00
C GLN A 105 -14.48 -10.46 0.49
N GLY A 106 -13.46 -10.59 -0.37
CA GLY A 106 -13.60 -10.45 -1.83
C GLY A 106 -12.55 -9.51 -2.43
N TRP A 107 -12.35 -9.61 -3.74
CA TRP A 107 -11.32 -8.86 -4.48
C TRP A 107 -11.53 -7.33 -4.51
N SER A 108 -12.77 -6.88 -4.35
CA SER A 108 -13.11 -5.44 -4.33
C SER A 108 -13.67 -4.98 -2.99
N ALA A 109 -13.64 -5.84 -1.96
CA ALA A 109 -14.10 -5.52 -0.60
C ALA A 109 -12.93 -4.91 0.20
N PHE A 110 -12.56 -3.67 -0.14
CA PHE A 110 -11.43 -2.98 0.48
C PHE A 110 -11.75 -2.53 1.91
N GLU A 111 -10.80 -2.75 2.82
CA GLU A 111 -10.83 -2.24 4.18
C GLU A 111 -9.51 -1.56 4.54
N ALA A 112 -9.57 -0.63 5.50
CA ALA A 112 -8.39 0.00 6.06
C ALA A 112 -7.71 -0.92 7.07
N ARG A 113 -6.38 -0.96 6.99
CA ARG A 113 -5.51 -1.58 7.99
C ARG A 113 -4.45 -0.57 8.37
N THR A 114 -4.22 -0.43 9.68
CA THR A 114 -3.45 0.68 10.24
C THR A 114 -2.24 0.18 11.01
N TRP A 115 -1.22 1.03 11.04
CA TRP A 115 -0.01 0.85 11.83
C TRP A 115 0.42 2.21 12.35
N VAL A 116 0.79 2.29 13.63
CA VAL A 116 1.25 3.53 14.27
C VAL A 116 2.74 3.43 14.49
N VAL A 117 3.47 4.46 14.06
CA VAL A 117 4.94 4.51 14.10
C VAL A 117 5.41 5.94 14.35
N ASP A 118 6.53 6.08 15.03
CA ASP A 118 7.22 7.36 15.19
C ASP A 118 8.12 7.62 13.98
N VAL A 119 8.02 8.82 13.41
CA VAL A 119 8.90 9.29 12.32
C VAL A 119 9.73 10.47 12.79
N SER A 120 10.98 10.53 12.35
CA SER A 120 11.82 11.72 12.54
C SER A 120 11.47 12.82 11.53
N SER A 121 12.00 14.03 11.68
CA SER A 121 11.92 15.02 10.60
C SER A 121 12.84 14.61 9.45
N GLY A 122 12.34 14.56 8.23
CA GLY A 122 13.12 14.21 7.05
C GLY A 122 12.35 13.38 6.03
N MET A 123 13.11 12.77 5.12
CA MET A 123 12.60 11.89 4.08
C MET A 123 12.52 10.45 4.60
N HIS A 124 11.45 9.77 4.23
CA HIS A 124 11.14 8.38 4.57
C HIS A 124 10.62 7.65 3.34
N THR A 125 10.77 6.33 3.33
CA THR A 125 10.19 5.46 2.30
C THR A 125 9.29 4.44 2.97
N LEU A 126 7.97 4.58 2.77
CA LEU A 126 7.00 3.57 3.18
C LEU A 126 6.99 2.43 2.17
N ARG A 127 7.31 1.21 2.59
CA ARG A 127 7.14 0.00 1.76
C ARG A 127 5.96 -0.82 2.24
N VAL A 128 5.12 -1.25 1.29
CA VAL A 128 4.07 -2.25 1.53
C VAL A 128 4.51 -3.55 0.88
N TRP A 129 4.72 -4.58 1.70
CA TRP A 129 5.07 -5.92 1.25
C TRP A 129 3.85 -6.80 1.08
N PHE A 130 3.74 -7.48 -0.05
CA PHE A 130 2.73 -8.51 -0.28
C PHE A 130 3.27 -9.87 0.18
N THR A 131 3.26 -10.13 1.49
CA THR A 131 3.87 -11.33 2.09
C THR A 131 3.32 -12.63 1.50
N ASP A 132 1.99 -12.74 1.41
CA ASP A 132 1.32 -13.91 0.82
C ASP A 132 0.94 -13.72 -0.66
N GLY A 133 1.07 -12.50 -1.22
CA GLY A 133 0.47 -12.13 -2.50
C GLY A 133 -1.06 -12.32 -2.51
N SER A 134 -1.64 -12.51 -3.70
CA SER A 134 -3.07 -12.75 -3.92
C SER A 134 -3.98 -11.80 -3.15
N MET A 135 -3.59 -10.52 -3.14
CA MET A 135 -4.31 -9.41 -2.54
C MET A 135 -4.25 -8.18 -3.43
N ASN A 136 -5.13 -7.24 -3.14
CA ASN A 136 -5.23 -5.97 -3.85
C ASN A 136 -4.92 -4.81 -2.89
N LEU A 137 -4.32 -3.75 -3.41
CA LEU A 137 -4.06 -2.49 -2.73
C LEU A 137 -4.66 -1.36 -3.57
N CYS A 138 -5.47 -0.48 -2.96
CA CYS A 138 -6.04 0.65 -3.70
C CYS A 138 -5.47 2.01 -3.32
N SER A 139 -5.04 2.20 -2.08
CA SER A 139 -4.33 3.42 -1.66
C SER A 139 -3.61 3.23 -0.34
N VAL A 140 -2.69 4.15 -0.06
CA VAL A 140 -2.06 4.31 1.25
C VAL A 140 -2.30 5.73 1.78
N SER A 141 -2.22 5.93 3.09
CA SER A 141 -2.17 7.26 3.68
C SER A 141 -1.32 7.29 4.94
N VAL A 142 -0.70 8.44 5.20
CA VAL A 142 0.02 8.73 6.44
C VAL A 142 -0.58 10.00 7.02
N ASN A 143 -1.09 9.90 8.25
CA ASN A 143 -1.72 11.02 8.96
C ASN A 143 -1.11 11.17 10.34
N GLU A 144 -1.12 12.39 10.87
CA GLU A 144 -0.82 12.66 12.29
C GLU A 144 -1.81 11.92 13.19
N VAL A 145 -1.36 11.45 14.36
CA VAL A 145 -2.20 10.83 15.40
C VAL A 145 -2.81 11.88 16.32
#